data_AF-A0A7Y3JRG2-F1
#
_entry.id   AF-A0A7Y3JRG2-F1
#
_cell.length_a   1.000
_cell.length_b   1.000
_cell.length_c   1.000
_cell.angle_alpha   90.00
_cell.angle_beta   90.00
_cell.angle_gamma   90.00
#
_symmetry.space_group_name_H-M   'P 1'
#
loop_
_entity.id
_entity.type
_entity.pdbx_description
1 polymer ?
#
loop_
_entity_poly.entity_id
_entity_poly.type
_entity_poly.pdbx_seq_one_letter_code
_entity_poly.pdbx_strand_id
1 'polypeptide(L)' 'MARSKPSARDALRKLREQREELDAREARLREEAAAELGRLLVECGAETLEPGALRQLIRQSMTLGIDETLKRLAPA' A
#
# COMPACT_ATOMS: atom_id res chain seq x y z
N MET A 1 -34.40 -17.64 -33.73
CA MET A 1 -33.85 -17.50 -32.36
C MET A 1 -33.61 -16.01 -32.09
N ALA A 2 -34.56 -15.31 -31.47
CA ALA A 2 -34.37 -13.90 -31.13
C ALA A 2 -33.36 -13.80 -29.97
N ARG A 3 -32.17 -13.25 -30.23
CA ARG A 3 -31.23 -12.89 -29.17
C ARG A 3 -31.87 -11.74 -28.39
N SER A 4 -32.29 -11.99 -27.15
CA SER A 4 -32.79 -10.94 -26.26
C SER A 4 -31.68 -9.90 -26.07
N LYS A 5 -31.98 -8.63 -26.39
CA LYS A 5 -31.08 -7.51 -26.08
C LYS A 5 -30.87 -7.50 -24.56
N PRO A 6 -29.63 -7.29 -24.06
CA PRO A 6 -29.38 -7.14 -22.62
C PRO A 6 -30.33 -6.06 -22.09
N SER A 7 -31.10 -6.38 -21.06
CA SER A 7 -31.97 -5.37 -20.47
C SER A 7 -31.11 -4.26 -19.88
N ALA A 8 -31.60 -3.02 -19.86
CA ALA A 8 -30.87 -1.90 -19.23
C ALA A 8 -30.47 -2.22 -17.78
N ARG A 9 -31.29 -3.03 -17.09
CA ARG A 9 -31.00 -3.57 -15.75
C ARG A 9 -29.80 -4.50 -15.73
N ASP A 10 -29.65 -5.38 -16.71
CA ASP A 10 -28.50 -6.29 -16.81
C ASP A 10 -27.21 -5.55 -17.12
N ALA A 11 -27.28 -4.53 -17.98
CA ALA A 11 -26.15 -3.66 -18.26
C ALA A 11 -25.72 -2.87 -17.01
N LEU A 12 -26.67 -2.33 -16.24
CA LEU A 12 -26.39 -1.63 -15.00
C LEU A 12 -25.78 -2.55 -13.93
N ARG A 13 -26.27 -3.79 -13.81
CA ARG A 13 -25.70 -4.78 -12.89
C ARG A 13 -24.24 -5.09 -13.24
N LYS A 14 -23.95 -5.39 -14.51
CA LYS A 14 -22.58 -5.66 -14.97
C LYS A 14 -21.65 -4.47 -14.71
N LEU A 15 -22.14 -3.25 -14.92
CA LEU A 15 -21.35 -2.04 -14.67
C LEU A 15 -20.98 -1.90 -13.19
N ARG A 16 -21.88 -2.26 -12.28
CA ARG A 16 -21.60 -2.24 -10.82
C ARG A 16 -20.57 -3.28 -10.44
N GLU A 17 -20.72 -4.51 -10.94
CA GLU A 17 -19.76 -5.60 -10.72
C GLU A 17 -18.35 -5.21 -11.21
N GLN A 18 -18.26 -4.62 -12.40
CA GLN A 18 -16.99 -4.11 -12.95
C GLN A 18 -16.39 -2.99 -12.10
N ARG A 19 -17.21 -2.12 -11.53
CA ARG A 19 -16.73 -1.04 -10.65
C ARG A 19 -16.15 -1.60 -9.35
N GLU A 20 -16.83 -2.55 -8.73
CA GLU A 20 -16.35 -3.22 -7.51
C GLU A 20 -15.02 -3.95 -7.76
N GLU A 21 -14.88 -4.61 -8.92
CA GLU A 21 -13.62 -5.25 -9.32
C GLU A 21 -12.49 -4.23 -9.51
N LEU A 22 -12.78 -3.08 -10.13
CA LEU A 22 -11.80 -2.01 -10.30
C LEU A 22 -11.37 -1.39 -8.97
N ASP A 23 -12.31 -1.13 -8.06
CA ASP A 23 -12.03 -0.58 -6.74
C ASP A 23 -11.11 -1.53 -5.93
N ALA A 24 -11.40 -2.84 -5.98
CA ALA A 24 -10.56 -3.86 -5.34
C ALA A 24 -9.15 -3.91 -5.96
N ARG A 25 -9.05 -3.81 -7.28
CA ARG A 25 -7.77 -3.81 -7.98
C ARG A 25 -6.95 -2.55 -7.69
N GLU A 26 -7.60 -1.40 -7.61
CA GLU A 26 -6.95 -0.14 -7.23
C GLU A 26 -6.39 -0.20 -5.82
N ALA A 27 -7.16 -0.71 -4.85
CA ALA A 27 -6.70 -0.89 -3.47
C ALA A 27 -5.45 -1.78 -3.41
N ARG A 28 -5.47 -2.90 -4.14
CA ARG A 28 -4.32 -3.81 -4.23
C ARG A 28 -3.10 -3.13 -4.87
N LEU A 29 -3.28 -2.41 -5.98
CA LEU A 29 -2.18 -1.71 -6.64
C LEU A 29 -1.56 -0.62 -5.75
N ARG A 30 -2.38 0.07 -4.94
CA ARG A 30 -1.88 1.04 -3.96
C ARG A 30 -1.03 0.38 -2.89
N GLU A 31 -1.45 -0.78 -2.38
CA GLU A 31 -0.68 -1.55 -1.39
C GLU A 31 0.65 -2.04 -1.99
N GLU A 32 0.62 -2.59 -3.20
CA GLU A 32 1.82 -3.03 -3.92
C GLU A 32 2.80 -1.87 -4.15
N ALA A 33 2.31 -0.71 -4.59
CA ALA A 33 3.12 0.49 -4.79
C ALA A 33 3.71 1.02 -3.47
N ALA A 34 2.93 1.04 -2.39
CA ALA A 34 3.42 1.44 -1.07
C ALA A 34 4.54 0.50 -0.57
N ALA A 35 4.39 -0.81 -0.79
CA ALA A 35 5.42 -1.79 -0.43
C ALA A 35 6.69 -1.61 -1.28
N GLU A 36 6.57 -1.33 -2.56
CA GLU A 36 7.70 -1.07 -3.45
C GLU A 36 8.44 0.22 -3.09
N LEU A 37 7.71 1.31 -2.87
CA LEU A 37 8.29 2.56 -2.39
C LEU A 37 8.96 2.39 -1.03
N GLY A 38 8.36 1.62 -0.11
CA GLY A 38 8.97 1.30 1.18
C GLY A 38 10.29 0.53 1.04
N ARG A 39 10.35 -0.45 0.14
CA ARG A 39 11.60 -1.17 -0.17
C ARG A 39 12.67 -0.24 -0.73
N LEU A 40 12.32 0.58 -1.73
CA LEU A 40 13.24 1.55 -2.32
C LEU A 40 13.76 2.55 -1.29
N LEU A 41 12.93 3.05 -0.38
CA LEU A 41 13.36 3.93 0.70
C LEU A 41 14.35 3.25 1.66
N VAL A 42 14.13 1.98 1.98
CA VAL A 42 15.06 1.20 2.81
C VAL A 42 16.36 0.93 2.06
N GLU A 43 16.31 0.60 0.77
CA GLU A 43 17.47 0.32 -0.07
C GLU A 43 18.31 1.58 -0.32
N CYS A 44 17.70 2.70 -0.69
CA CYS A 44 18.37 4.00 -0.79
C CYS A 44 18.88 4.49 0.58
N GLY A 45 18.17 4.20 1.66
CA GLY A 45 18.64 4.42 3.02
C GLY A 45 19.83 3.55 3.38
N ALA A 46 19.90 2.31 2.89
CA ALA A 46 21.02 1.40 3.11
C ALA A 46 22.30 1.81 2.36
N GLU A 47 22.18 2.61 1.28
CA GLU A 47 23.34 3.26 0.66
C GLU A 47 23.96 4.34 1.57
N THR A 48 23.22 4.85 2.57
CA THR A 48 23.66 5.88 3.52
C THR A 48 23.80 5.40 4.97
N LEU A 49 23.16 4.29 5.35
CA LEU A 49 23.18 3.69 6.69
C LEU A 49 23.82 2.30 6.65
N GLU A 50 24.91 2.14 7.39
CA GLU A 50 25.55 0.84 7.60
C GLU A 50 24.52 -0.19 8.16
N PRO A 51 24.50 -1.45 7.67
CA PRO A 51 23.49 -2.44 8.04
C PRO A 51 23.35 -2.71 9.55
N GLY A 52 24.45 -2.64 10.30
CA GLY A 52 24.47 -2.72 11.76
C GLY A 52 23.73 -1.55 12.42
N ALA A 53 23.96 -0.32 11.96
CA ALA A 53 23.27 0.87 12.42
C ALA A 53 21.75 0.79 12.18
N LEU A 54 21.32 0.31 11.01
CA LEU A 54 19.89 0.12 10.70
C LEU A 54 19.24 -0.92 11.63
N ARG A 55 19.89 -2.05 11.88
CA ARG A 55 19.37 -3.06 12.84
C ARG A 55 19.26 -2.51 14.25
N GLN A 56 20.23 -1.71 14.68
CA GLN A 56 20.22 -1.10 16.01
C GLN A 56 19.07 -0.10 16.13
N LEU A 57 18.86 0.73 15.12
CA LEU A 57 17.73 1.67 15.06
C LEU A 57 16.40 0.94 15.18
N ILE A 58 16.17 -0.12 14.38
CA ILE A 58 14.93 -0.91 14.42
C ILE A 58 14.69 -1.50 15.81
N ARG A 59 15.73 -2.08 16.45
CA ARG A 59 15.62 -2.64 17.81
C ARG A 59 15.28 -1.58 18.85
N GLN A 60 15.87 -0.39 18.73
CA GLN A 60 15.57 0.73 19.63
C GLN A 60 14.12 1.20 19.45
N SER A 61 13.65 1.33 18.22
CA SER A 61 12.26 1.69 17.90
C SER A 61 11.24 0.68 18.42
N MET A 62 11.54 -0.62 18.33
CA MET A 62 10.66 -1.67 18.88
C MET A 62 10.61 -1.66 20.41
N THR A 63 11.72 -1.32 21.08
CA THR A 63 11.79 -1.21 22.55
C THR A 63 11.01 0.00 23.07
N LEU A 64 11.06 1.12 22.36
CA LEU A 64 10.37 2.36 22.74
C LEU A 64 8.90 2.40 22.29
N GLY A 65 8.51 1.55 21.35
CA GLY A 65 7.26 1.69 20.61
C GLY A 65 7.44 2.61 19.40
N ILE A 66 6.96 2.17 18.23
CA ILE A 66 7.18 2.86 16.96
C ILE A 66 6.57 4.28 16.99
N ASP A 67 5.37 4.43 17.56
CA ASP A 67 4.69 5.73 17.64
C ASP A 67 5.45 6.77 18.47
N GLU A 68 5.96 6.39 19.63
CA GLU A 68 6.78 7.29 20.47
C GLU A 68 8.13 7.60 19.83
N THR A 69 8.68 6.67 19.06
CA THR A 69 9.92 6.89 18.33
C THR A 69 9.72 7.89 17.18
N LEU A 70 8.61 7.78 16.44
CA LEU A 70 8.27 8.72 15.36
C LEU A 70 8.04 10.14 15.88
N LYS A 71 7.41 10.31 17.05
CA LYS A 71 7.25 11.64 17.69
C LYS A 71 8.58 12.33 17.99
N ARG A 72 9.63 11.56 18.30
CA ARG A 72 10.98 12.10 18.58
C ARG A 72 11.77 12.45 17.32
N LEU A 73 11.42 11.85 16.19
CA LEU A 73 12.07 12.06 14.90
C LEU A 73 11.38 13.16 14.07
N ALA A 74 10.15 13.54 14.42
CA ALA A 74 9.50 14.70 13.84
C ALA A 74 10.22 15.98 14.31
N PRO A 75 10.57 16.91 13.40
CA PRO A 75 11.04 18.22 13.80
C PRO A 75 9.89 18.98 14.50
N ALA A 76 10.24 19.79 15.50
CA ALA A 76 9.33 20.73 16.13
C ALA A 76 8.79 21.76 15.13
#